data_AF-A0A852PHV3-F1
#
_entry.id   AF-A0A852PHV3-F1
#
_cell.length_a   1.000
_cell.length_b   1.000
_cell.length_c   1.000
_cell.angle_alpha   90.00
_cell.angle_beta   90.00
_cell.angle_gamma   90.00
#
_symmetry.space_group_name_H-M   'P 1'
#
loop_
_entity.id
_entity.type
_entity.pdbx_description
1 polymer ?
#
loop_
_entity_poly.entity_id
_entity_poly.type
_entity_poly.pdbx_seq_one_letter_code
_entity_poly.pdbx_strand_id
1 'polypeptide(L)'
;MPVNKTKAINGTSKQVVTDSSGNVINVIGTSQTEDVVIKSYGATYGSQAFGYKASSHGLLANSFGAFSTTGATGASAYGTQSEALGKYSTVIGFNSKATKENASAFGHFAEANEKDSLALGANSTAEKEKSVALGNYSIADRADTVSVGSQKANYRRQIVNVADGTEDYDAVNVRQLNAVETKIGQVNNQFAHVNTRLNRTDLRINRVGASAAALASLKPAQLGEDDKFSLSLGVGSYKNAQAMAMGAVFKPVENVLLNVAGSFSGSEKTFGAGVSWKFGNKSKPIVSTQSAVNSAEVLQLRQEMSAMQKELAELKKALRK
;
A
#
# COMPACT_ATOMS: atom_id res chain seq x y z
N MET A 1 -4.22 -60.30 4.78
CA MET A 1 -3.10 -59.41 4.38
C MET A 1 -2.19 -60.18 3.44
N PRO A 2 -1.83 -59.64 2.27
CA PRO A 2 -0.90 -60.33 1.36
C PRO A 2 0.46 -60.46 2.04
N VAL A 3 1.02 -61.68 2.09
CA VAL A 3 2.31 -61.97 2.73
C VAL A 3 3.40 -61.86 1.67
N ASN A 4 4.30 -60.88 1.83
CA ASN A 4 5.48 -60.75 0.97
C ASN A 4 6.39 -61.98 1.14
N LYS A 5 6.93 -62.50 0.03
CA LYS A 5 7.84 -63.65 0.04
C LYS A 5 9.28 -63.18 -0.14
N THR A 6 10.19 -63.66 0.70
CA THR A 6 11.63 -63.34 0.59
C THR A 6 12.39 -64.56 0.09
N LYS A 7 13.22 -64.38 -0.95
CA LYS A 7 14.06 -65.43 -1.54
C LYS A 7 15.52 -64.96 -1.63
N ALA A 8 16.44 -65.74 -1.08
CA ALA A 8 17.87 -65.48 -1.22
C ALA A 8 18.31 -65.62 -2.70
N ILE A 9 19.16 -64.70 -3.18
CA ILE A 9 19.84 -64.86 -4.47
C ILE A 9 21.06 -65.74 -4.23
N ASN A 10 21.05 -66.91 -4.86
CA ASN A 10 21.99 -68.01 -4.68
C ASN A 10 23.45 -67.56 -4.49
N GLY A 11 24.05 -67.87 -3.33
CA GLY A 11 25.46 -67.59 -3.02
C GLY A 11 25.81 -66.13 -2.71
N THR A 12 24.83 -65.22 -2.65
CA THR A 12 25.06 -63.80 -2.33
C THR A 12 24.42 -63.41 -1.01
N SER A 13 24.92 -62.34 -0.38
CA SER A 13 24.27 -61.70 0.76
C SER A 13 23.04 -60.87 0.37
N LYS A 14 22.46 -61.08 -0.82
CA LYS A 14 21.28 -60.37 -1.33
C LYS A 14 20.03 -61.25 -1.26
N GLN A 15 18.91 -60.66 -0.88
CA GLN A 15 17.59 -61.29 -0.82
C GLN A 15 16.59 -60.48 -1.63
N VAL A 16 15.78 -61.14 -2.44
CA VAL A 16 14.69 -60.52 -3.20
C VAL A 16 13.40 -60.67 -2.41
N VAL A 17 12.69 -59.58 -2.18
CA VAL A 17 11.34 -59.59 -1.64
C VAL A 17 10.38 -59.41 -2.81
N THR A 18 9.40 -60.30 -2.90
CA THR A 18 8.33 -60.23 -3.90
C THR A 18 6.98 -60.02 -3.23
N ASP A 19 6.08 -59.29 -3.90
CA ASP A 19 4.68 -59.23 -3.50
C ASP A 19 3.97 -60.58 -3.71
N SER A 20 2.69 -60.65 -3.36
CA SER A 20 1.86 -61.84 -3.55
C SER A 20 1.64 -62.23 -5.02
N SER A 21 1.88 -61.30 -5.95
CA SER A 21 1.79 -61.49 -7.40
C SER A 21 3.12 -61.91 -8.03
N GLY A 22 4.20 -61.98 -7.24
CA GLY A 22 5.53 -62.35 -7.70
C GLY A 22 6.38 -61.19 -8.23
N ASN A 23 5.91 -59.94 -8.15
CA ASN A 23 6.70 -58.77 -8.55
C ASN A 23 7.78 -58.49 -7.51
N VAL A 24 9.00 -58.20 -7.96
CA VAL A 24 10.08 -57.76 -7.07
C VAL A 24 9.73 -56.38 -6.51
N ILE A 25 9.59 -56.30 -5.19
CA ILE A 25 9.30 -55.06 -4.48
C ILE A 25 10.51 -54.56 -3.68
N ASN A 26 11.49 -55.42 -3.40
CA ASN A 26 12.72 -55.01 -2.73
C ASN A 26 13.87 -55.98 -3.03
N VAL A 27 15.11 -55.49 -2.96
CA VAL A 27 16.33 -56.31 -2.91
C VAL A 27 17.14 -55.88 -1.69
N ILE A 28 17.12 -56.71 -0.65
CA ILE A 28 17.85 -56.50 0.60
C ILE A 28 19.29 -56.98 0.39
N GLY A 29 20.30 -56.22 0.80
CA GLY A 29 21.69 -56.65 0.86
C GLY A 29 22.34 -56.28 2.19
N THR A 30 23.41 -56.97 2.59
CA THR A 30 24.24 -56.53 3.71
C THR A 30 25.01 -55.27 3.35
N SER A 31 24.77 -54.19 4.11
CA SER A 31 25.56 -52.96 4.04
C SER A 31 26.82 -53.10 4.89
N GLN A 32 27.98 -52.78 4.33
CA GLN A 32 29.24 -52.64 5.06
C GLN A 32 29.65 -51.17 5.03
N THR A 33 30.33 -50.69 6.08
CA THR A 33 30.86 -49.31 6.08
C THR A 33 32.00 -49.17 5.07
N GLU A 34 32.17 -47.96 4.52
CA GLU A 34 33.26 -47.63 3.59
C GLU A 34 34.63 -48.06 4.16
N ASP A 35 34.90 -47.78 5.43
CA ASP A 35 36.15 -48.14 6.09
C ASP A 35 36.42 -49.64 6.13
N VAL A 36 35.39 -50.46 6.36
CA VAL A 36 35.54 -51.93 6.40
C VAL A 36 35.85 -52.45 5.01
N VAL A 37 35.20 -51.92 3.98
CA VAL A 37 35.44 -52.33 2.59
C VAL A 37 36.83 -51.90 2.13
N ILE A 38 37.25 -50.67 2.41
CA ILE A 38 38.59 -50.17 2.05
C ILE A 38 39.69 -50.99 2.75
N LYS A 39 39.53 -51.29 4.04
CA LYS A 39 40.50 -52.13 4.78
C LYS A 39 40.57 -53.56 4.24
N SER A 40 39.45 -54.11 3.80
CA SER A 40 39.37 -55.51 3.35
C SER A 40 39.78 -55.69 1.88
N TYR A 41 39.47 -54.71 1.02
CA TYR A 41 39.55 -54.87 -0.43
C TYR A 41 40.29 -53.74 -1.18
N GLY A 42 40.67 -52.67 -0.49
CA GLY A 42 41.42 -51.54 -1.05
C GLY A 42 40.54 -50.35 -1.48
N ALA A 43 41.20 -49.20 -1.68
CA ALA A 43 40.55 -47.91 -1.93
C ALA A 43 39.84 -47.80 -3.28
N THR A 44 40.10 -48.71 -4.23
CA THR A 44 39.47 -48.75 -5.56
C THR A 44 38.57 -49.97 -5.75
N TYR A 45 38.22 -50.69 -4.67
CA TYR A 45 37.41 -51.89 -4.79
C TYR A 45 36.08 -51.62 -5.50
N GLY A 46 35.75 -52.45 -6.50
CA GLY A 46 34.56 -52.30 -7.32
C GLY A 46 34.56 -51.09 -8.26
N SER A 47 35.68 -50.39 -8.42
CA SER A 47 35.80 -49.32 -9.42
C SER A 47 35.76 -49.89 -10.84
N GLN A 48 35.03 -49.25 -11.76
CA GLN A 48 34.88 -49.70 -13.14
C GLN A 48 35.14 -48.54 -14.11
N ALA A 49 36.04 -48.74 -15.07
CA ALA A 49 36.33 -47.76 -16.11
C ALA A 49 36.12 -48.38 -17.50
N PHE A 50 35.23 -47.80 -18.30
CA PHE A 50 34.88 -48.24 -19.65
C PHE A 50 35.09 -47.11 -20.65
N GLY A 51 36.02 -47.29 -21.60
CA GLY A 51 36.31 -46.33 -22.66
C GLY A 51 37.80 -46.11 -22.87
N TYR A 52 38.19 -45.58 -24.04
CA TYR A 52 39.58 -45.27 -24.34
C TYR A 52 40.13 -44.27 -23.32
N LYS A 53 41.15 -44.68 -22.54
CA LYS A 53 41.72 -43.89 -21.43
C LYS A 53 40.71 -43.44 -20.37
N ALA A 54 39.61 -44.17 -20.19
CA ALA A 54 38.76 -44.00 -19.01
C ALA A 54 39.52 -44.43 -17.74
N SER A 55 39.27 -43.78 -16.61
CA SER A 55 39.93 -44.12 -15.34
C SER A 55 39.02 -43.90 -14.14
N SER A 56 39.10 -44.79 -13.15
CA SER A 56 38.33 -44.73 -11.92
C SER A 56 39.24 -44.96 -10.73
N HIS A 57 39.26 -44.02 -9.79
CA HIS A 57 40.26 -43.98 -8.71
C HIS A 57 39.65 -44.07 -7.30
N GLY A 58 38.33 -44.25 -7.20
CA GLY A 58 37.63 -44.31 -5.93
C GLY A 58 36.89 -45.63 -5.72
N LEU A 59 36.59 -45.94 -4.45
CA LEU A 59 35.81 -47.10 -4.06
C LEU A 59 34.45 -47.05 -4.76
N LEU A 60 34.06 -48.13 -5.44
CA LEU A 60 32.78 -48.21 -6.19
C LEU A 60 32.57 -47.12 -7.26
N ALA A 61 33.64 -46.46 -7.70
CA ALA A 61 33.55 -45.38 -8.69
C ALA A 61 33.36 -45.92 -10.11
N ASN A 62 32.57 -45.23 -10.94
CA ASN A 62 32.23 -45.70 -12.29
C ASN A 62 32.54 -44.62 -13.34
N SER A 63 33.43 -44.92 -14.27
CA SER A 63 33.73 -44.05 -15.42
C SER A 63 33.28 -44.73 -16.72
N PHE A 64 32.45 -44.06 -17.50
CA PHE A 64 31.96 -44.55 -18.80
C PHE A 64 32.09 -43.46 -19.87
N GLY A 65 33.00 -43.65 -20.82
CA GLY A 65 33.29 -42.69 -21.89
C GLY A 65 34.79 -42.53 -22.10
N ALA A 66 35.21 -42.19 -23.33
CA ALA A 66 36.62 -41.96 -23.61
C ALA A 66 37.15 -40.80 -22.75
N PHE A 67 38.31 -40.96 -22.12
CA PHE A 67 38.93 -39.97 -21.23
C PHE A 67 38.09 -39.59 -20.00
N SER A 68 37.01 -40.32 -19.69
CA SER A 68 36.22 -40.08 -18.48
C SER A 68 37.03 -40.41 -17.22
N THR A 69 36.84 -39.62 -16.17
CA THR A 69 37.58 -39.77 -14.92
C THR A 69 36.64 -39.67 -13.72
N THR A 70 36.78 -40.63 -12.81
CA THR A 70 36.18 -40.57 -11.47
C THR A 70 37.28 -40.58 -10.42
N GLY A 71 37.22 -39.62 -9.49
CA GLY A 71 38.32 -39.33 -8.56
C GLY A 71 38.08 -39.78 -7.12
N ALA A 72 36.86 -40.13 -6.74
CA ALA A 72 36.49 -40.33 -5.34
C ALA A 72 35.47 -41.46 -5.14
N THR A 73 35.29 -41.89 -3.89
CA THR A 73 34.34 -42.94 -3.50
C THR A 73 32.93 -42.65 -4.05
N GLY A 74 32.35 -43.65 -4.71
CA GLY A 74 30.99 -43.63 -5.23
C GLY A 74 30.74 -42.61 -6.35
N ALA A 75 31.79 -41.94 -6.85
CA ALA A 75 31.66 -40.99 -7.94
C ALA A 75 31.30 -41.72 -9.26
N SER A 76 30.45 -41.11 -10.08
CA SER A 76 30.04 -41.68 -11.36
C SER A 76 30.14 -40.64 -12.48
N ALA A 77 30.86 -40.95 -13.55
CA ALA A 77 31.06 -40.08 -14.71
C ALA A 77 30.64 -40.79 -16.00
N TYR A 78 29.70 -40.19 -16.74
CA TYR A 78 29.16 -40.71 -17.99
C TYR A 78 29.30 -39.67 -19.10
N GLY A 79 30.11 -39.97 -20.10
CA GLY A 79 30.39 -39.10 -21.25
C GLY A 79 31.88 -38.94 -21.50
N THR A 80 32.25 -38.65 -22.74
CA THR A 80 33.65 -38.39 -23.12
C THR A 80 34.17 -37.17 -22.36
N GLN A 81 35.36 -37.28 -21.75
CA GLN A 81 35.98 -36.24 -20.92
C GLN A 81 35.16 -35.79 -19.70
N SER A 82 34.17 -36.59 -19.25
CA SER A 82 33.44 -36.29 -18.02
C SER A 82 34.33 -36.50 -16.77
N GLU A 83 34.21 -35.61 -15.78
CA GLU A 83 35.04 -35.61 -14.57
C GLU A 83 34.20 -35.54 -13.28
N ALA A 84 33.95 -36.68 -12.64
CA ALA A 84 33.31 -36.72 -11.32
C ALA A 84 34.38 -36.92 -10.22
N LEU A 85 34.87 -35.80 -9.67
CA LEU A 85 36.03 -35.77 -8.76
C LEU A 85 35.63 -35.75 -7.28
N GLY A 86 34.39 -35.39 -6.97
CA GLY A 86 33.89 -35.33 -5.61
C GLY A 86 33.34 -36.66 -5.11
N LYS A 87 33.39 -36.89 -3.79
CA LYS A 87 32.75 -38.05 -3.16
C LYS A 87 31.26 -38.07 -3.49
N TYR A 88 30.74 -39.21 -3.94
CA TYR A 88 29.33 -39.36 -4.37
C TYR A 88 28.88 -38.39 -5.47
N SER A 89 29.81 -37.77 -6.19
CA SER A 89 29.48 -36.88 -7.29
C SER A 89 28.97 -37.63 -8.51
N THR A 90 28.07 -37.01 -9.27
CA THR A 90 27.52 -37.59 -10.50
C THR A 90 27.67 -36.64 -11.67
N VAL A 91 28.23 -37.12 -12.77
CA VAL A 91 28.46 -36.33 -13.98
C VAL A 91 27.91 -37.06 -15.18
N ILE A 92 27.08 -36.38 -15.97
CA ILE A 92 26.55 -36.89 -17.23
C ILE A 92 26.69 -35.81 -18.30
N GLY A 93 27.55 -36.02 -19.29
CA GLY A 93 27.76 -35.08 -20.38
C GLY A 93 29.18 -35.11 -20.93
N PHE A 94 29.36 -34.59 -22.15
CA PHE A 94 30.70 -34.38 -22.71
C PHE A 94 31.37 -33.21 -21.98
N ASN A 95 32.59 -33.44 -21.50
CA ASN A 95 33.43 -32.45 -20.82
C ASN A 95 32.70 -31.71 -19.68
N SER A 96 31.79 -32.39 -18.97
CA SER A 96 31.17 -31.89 -17.75
C SER A 96 31.96 -32.31 -16.51
N LYS A 97 31.73 -31.59 -15.41
CA LYS A 97 32.58 -31.70 -14.23
C LYS A 97 31.79 -31.51 -12.94
N ALA A 98 32.08 -32.34 -11.94
CA ALA A 98 31.61 -32.15 -10.56
C ALA A 98 32.79 -32.34 -9.60
N THR A 99 33.14 -31.30 -8.84
CA THR A 99 34.45 -31.25 -8.16
C THR A 99 34.41 -31.56 -6.66
N LYS A 100 33.24 -31.47 -6.02
CA LYS A 100 33.08 -31.61 -4.56
C LYS A 100 32.06 -32.67 -4.18
N GLU A 101 32.03 -33.00 -2.89
CA GLU A 101 31.10 -33.97 -2.32
C GLU A 101 29.65 -33.66 -2.73
N ASN A 102 28.92 -34.70 -3.17
CA ASN A 102 27.54 -34.67 -3.63
C ASN A 102 27.25 -33.71 -4.82
N ALA A 103 28.28 -33.11 -5.42
CA ALA A 103 28.11 -32.24 -6.57
C ALA A 103 27.62 -33.06 -7.78
N SER A 104 26.68 -32.49 -8.56
CA SER A 104 26.10 -33.16 -9.71
C SER A 104 26.04 -32.27 -10.93
N ALA A 105 26.52 -32.75 -12.08
CA ALA A 105 26.54 -31.99 -13.33
C ALA A 105 25.94 -32.78 -14.49
N PHE A 106 24.91 -32.22 -15.12
CA PHE A 106 24.15 -32.83 -16.21
C PHE A 106 24.11 -31.89 -17.42
N GLY A 107 24.77 -32.27 -18.52
CA GLY A 107 24.83 -31.51 -19.75
C GLY A 107 26.25 -31.32 -20.28
N HIS A 108 26.38 -31.02 -21.56
CA HIS A 108 27.66 -30.70 -22.21
C HIS A 108 28.28 -29.44 -21.58
N PHE A 109 29.53 -29.53 -21.10
CA PHE A 109 30.20 -28.45 -20.34
C PHE A 109 29.46 -27.99 -19.06
N ALA A 110 28.62 -28.82 -18.45
CA ALA A 110 28.02 -28.49 -17.16
C ALA A 110 29.07 -28.61 -16.03
N GLU A 111 29.09 -27.67 -15.10
CA GLU A 111 30.07 -27.61 -14.01
C GLU A 111 29.40 -27.40 -12.64
N ALA A 112 29.54 -28.38 -11.75
CA ALA A 112 29.13 -28.30 -10.35
C ALA A 112 30.37 -28.20 -9.45
N ASN A 113 30.74 -26.98 -9.08
CA ASN A 113 32.06 -26.67 -8.53
C ASN A 113 32.14 -26.69 -7.00
N GLU A 114 31.00 -26.83 -6.32
CA GLU A 114 30.92 -26.76 -4.86
C GLU A 114 30.11 -27.90 -4.24
N LYS A 115 30.21 -28.06 -2.91
CA LYS A 115 29.53 -29.13 -2.17
C LYS A 115 28.01 -29.05 -2.35
N ASP A 116 27.36 -30.20 -2.49
CA ASP A 116 25.89 -30.32 -2.63
C ASP A 116 25.31 -29.47 -3.80
N SER A 117 26.13 -29.09 -4.78
CA SER A 117 25.71 -28.23 -5.89
C SER A 117 25.19 -29.03 -7.09
N LEU A 118 24.29 -28.43 -7.87
CA LEU A 118 23.70 -29.03 -9.06
C LEU A 118 23.80 -28.10 -10.26
N ALA A 119 24.46 -28.55 -11.33
CA ALA A 119 24.45 -27.89 -12.63
C ALA A 119 23.62 -28.72 -13.63
N LEU A 120 22.46 -28.21 -14.04
CA LEU A 120 21.53 -28.91 -14.92
C LEU A 120 21.29 -28.11 -16.20
N GLY A 121 22.00 -28.46 -17.28
CA GLY A 121 21.94 -27.82 -18.58
C GLY A 121 23.33 -27.64 -19.19
N ALA A 122 23.41 -27.57 -20.53
CA ALA A 122 24.70 -27.35 -21.19
C ALA A 122 25.31 -25.99 -20.79
N ASN A 123 26.61 -25.94 -20.52
CA ASN A 123 27.32 -24.75 -20.04
C ASN A 123 26.72 -24.13 -18.77
N SER A 124 25.96 -24.90 -17.96
CA SER A 124 25.48 -24.42 -16.66
C SER A 124 26.59 -24.54 -15.61
N THR A 125 26.67 -23.59 -14.69
CA THR A 125 27.73 -23.55 -13.67
C THR A 125 27.15 -23.24 -12.29
N ALA A 126 27.28 -24.19 -11.36
CA ALA A 126 26.97 -23.99 -9.95
C ALA A 126 28.26 -23.67 -9.19
N GLU A 127 28.44 -22.41 -8.77
CA GLU A 127 29.67 -21.87 -8.20
C GLU A 127 29.67 -21.83 -6.66
N LYS A 128 28.58 -22.24 -6.01
CA LYS A 128 28.38 -22.13 -4.55
C LYS A 128 27.77 -23.39 -3.95
N GLU A 129 28.04 -23.58 -2.66
CA GLU A 129 27.52 -24.72 -1.90
C GLU A 129 25.97 -24.72 -1.92
N LYS A 130 25.38 -25.91 -2.07
CA LYS A 130 23.92 -26.12 -2.13
C LYS A 130 23.19 -25.28 -3.19
N SER A 131 23.90 -24.81 -4.22
CA SER A 131 23.31 -24.02 -5.29
C SER A 131 22.90 -24.88 -6.50
N VAL A 132 21.85 -24.45 -7.19
CA VAL A 132 21.32 -25.11 -8.40
C VAL A 132 21.38 -24.14 -9.58
N ALA A 133 22.18 -24.44 -10.59
CA ALA A 133 22.16 -23.76 -11.88
C ALA A 133 21.23 -24.52 -12.84
N LEU A 134 20.03 -23.99 -13.05
CA LEU A 134 18.98 -24.63 -13.83
C LEU A 134 18.85 -23.99 -15.22
N GLY A 135 19.22 -24.74 -16.26
CA GLY A 135 19.12 -24.35 -17.66
C GLY A 135 20.46 -24.02 -18.31
N ASN A 136 20.48 -24.02 -19.64
CA ASN A 136 21.68 -23.73 -20.46
C ASN A 136 22.26 -22.34 -20.14
N TYR A 137 23.57 -22.24 -19.92
CA TYR A 137 24.26 -20.99 -19.50
C TYR A 137 23.78 -20.37 -18.16
N SER A 138 23.02 -21.10 -17.34
CA SER A 138 22.68 -20.61 -16.00
C SER A 138 23.91 -20.62 -15.09
N ILE A 139 24.03 -19.58 -14.26
CA ILE A 139 25.10 -19.46 -13.26
C ILE A 139 24.45 -19.28 -11.90
N ALA A 140 24.76 -20.17 -10.95
CA ALA A 140 24.33 -20.09 -9.56
C ALA A 140 25.50 -19.69 -8.67
N ASP A 141 25.65 -18.38 -8.46
CA ASP A 141 26.77 -17.72 -7.78
C ASP A 141 26.50 -17.36 -6.31
N ARG A 142 25.39 -17.85 -5.74
CA ARG A 142 25.00 -17.70 -4.33
C ARG A 142 24.68 -19.05 -3.70
N ALA A 143 25.13 -19.26 -2.46
CA ALA A 143 24.83 -20.49 -1.70
C ALA A 143 23.33 -20.60 -1.40
N ASP A 144 22.82 -21.83 -1.29
CA ASP A 144 21.41 -22.12 -0.97
C ASP A 144 20.41 -21.44 -1.94
N THR A 145 20.73 -21.37 -3.24
CA THR A 145 19.84 -20.76 -4.25
C THR A 145 19.61 -21.61 -5.49
N VAL A 146 18.49 -21.37 -6.18
CA VAL A 146 18.23 -21.86 -7.53
C VAL A 146 18.33 -20.69 -8.51
N SER A 147 19.31 -20.72 -9.41
CA SER A 147 19.44 -19.75 -10.49
C SER A 147 18.89 -20.32 -11.79
N VAL A 148 17.95 -19.61 -12.40
CA VAL A 148 17.37 -19.93 -13.72
C VAL A 148 17.96 -19.07 -14.84
N GLY A 149 19.05 -18.36 -14.58
CA GLY A 149 19.69 -17.46 -15.54
C GLY A 149 21.11 -17.13 -15.11
N SER A 150 21.63 -16.00 -15.59
CA SER A 150 22.98 -15.56 -15.24
C SER A 150 23.03 -14.04 -15.19
N GLN A 151 23.36 -13.51 -14.00
CA GLN A 151 23.61 -12.08 -13.84
C GLN A 151 24.91 -11.68 -14.57
N LYS A 152 25.96 -12.51 -14.49
CA LYS A 152 27.23 -12.28 -15.18
C LYS A 152 27.08 -12.20 -16.69
N ALA A 153 26.18 -13.01 -17.27
CA ALA A 153 25.88 -13.02 -18.70
C ALA A 153 24.68 -12.12 -19.10
N ASN A 154 24.13 -11.35 -18.15
CA ASN A 154 22.99 -10.45 -18.34
C ASN A 154 21.76 -11.09 -19.03
N TYR A 155 21.37 -12.28 -18.60
CA TYR A 155 20.19 -12.97 -19.14
C TYR A 155 19.36 -13.61 -18.02
N ARG A 156 18.04 -13.49 -18.11
CA ARG A 156 17.06 -14.02 -17.15
C ARG A 156 15.98 -14.81 -17.90
N ARG A 157 15.47 -15.86 -17.26
CA ARG A 157 14.31 -16.61 -17.74
C ARG A 157 13.05 -16.14 -17.03
N GLN A 158 11.92 -16.21 -17.73
CA GLN A 158 10.61 -16.15 -17.09
C GLN A 158 10.28 -17.52 -16.50
N ILE A 159 9.71 -17.53 -15.30
CA ILE A 159 9.11 -18.71 -14.69
C ILE A 159 7.60 -18.59 -14.91
N VAL A 160 7.03 -19.43 -15.78
CA VAL A 160 5.63 -19.36 -16.20
C VAL A 160 4.83 -20.51 -15.60
N ASN A 161 3.49 -20.39 -15.62
CA ASN A 161 2.56 -21.37 -15.03
C ASN A 161 2.73 -21.56 -13.52
N VAL A 162 3.08 -20.48 -12.81
CA VAL A 162 3.16 -20.46 -11.34
C VAL A 162 1.75 -20.24 -10.78
N ALA A 163 1.24 -21.24 -10.04
CA ALA A 163 -0.01 -21.12 -9.29
C ALA A 163 0.06 -20.02 -8.22
N ASP A 164 -1.06 -19.67 -7.59
CA ASP A 164 -1.00 -18.75 -6.45
C ASP A 164 -0.26 -19.38 -5.29
N GLY A 165 0.62 -18.61 -4.66
CA GLY A 165 1.18 -18.99 -3.37
C GLY A 165 0.09 -19.00 -2.30
N THR A 166 0.09 -20.04 -1.47
CA THR A 166 -0.87 -20.26 -0.38
C THR A 166 -0.22 -20.27 1.00
N GLU A 167 1.09 -20.52 1.07
CA GLU A 167 1.91 -20.54 2.28
C GLU A 167 2.95 -19.41 2.28
N ASP A 168 3.55 -19.13 3.44
CA ASP A 168 4.48 -17.99 3.63
C ASP A 168 5.72 -18.02 2.73
N TYR A 169 6.15 -19.21 2.29
CA TYR A 169 7.36 -19.41 1.49
C TYR A 169 7.07 -19.74 0.03
N ASP A 170 5.81 -19.64 -0.41
CA ASP A 170 5.46 -19.85 -1.81
C ASP A 170 5.82 -18.64 -2.69
N ALA A 171 6.11 -18.90 -3.96
CA ALA A 171 6.32 -17.84 -4.94
C ALA A 171 5.00 -17.08 -5.22
N VAL A 172 5.06 -15.76 -5.23
CA VAL A 172 3.94 -14.89 -5.61
C VAL A 172 3.93 -14.69 -7.13
N ASN A 173 2.78 -14.90 -7.77
CA ASN A 173 2.62 -14.64 -9.19
C ASN A 173 2.08 -13.21 -9.49
N VAL A 174 2.11 -12.81 -10.77
CA VAL A 174 1.69 -11.47 -11.20
C VAL A 174 0.21 -11.19 -10.89
N ARG A 175 -0.66 -12.21 -10.91
CA ARG A 175 -2.09 -12.03 -10.60
C ARG A 175 -2.29 -11.61 -9.14
N GLN A 176 -1.58 -12.23 -8.21
CA GLN A 176 -1.61 -11.83 -6.80
C GLN A 176 -1.11 -10.39 -6.60
N LEU A 177 -0.05 -9.99 -7.32
CA LEU A 177 0.45 -8.61 -7.29
C LEU A 177 -0.58 -7.60 -7.84
N ASN A 178 -1.21 -7.89 -8.98
CA ASN A 178 -2.24 -7.03 -9.57
C ASN A 178 -3.48 -6.87 -8.65
N ALA A 179 -3.79 -7.90 -7.86
CA ALA A 179 -4.84 -7.81 -6.84
C ALA A 179 -4.47 -6.81 -5.73
N VAL A 180 -3.19 -6.73 -5.34
CA VAL A 180 -2.69 -5.70 -4.41
C VAL A 180 -2.74 -4.31 -5.04
N GLU A 181 -2.30 -4.17 -6.30
CA GLU A 181 -2.37 -2.90 -7.04
C GLU A 181 -3.81 -2.35 -7.09
N THR A 182 -4.79 -3.23 -7.33
CA THR A 182 -6.22 -2.87 -7.32
C THR A 182 -6.67 -2.35 -5.95
N LYS A 183 -6.25 -3.00 -4.85
CA LYS A 183 -6.56 -2.55 -3.49
C LYS A 183 -5.94 -1.17 -3.19
N ILE A 184 -4.72 -0.91 -3.67
CA ILE A 184 -4.07 0.39 -3.52
C ILE A 184 -4.83 1.48 -4.31
N GLY A 185 -5.31 1.17 -5.51
CA GLY A 185 -6.18 2.06 -6.28
C GLY A 185 -7.45 2.47 -5.52
N GLN A 186 -8.07 1.54 -4.79
CA GLN A 186 -9.24 1.83 -3.94
C GLN A 186 -8.89 2.78 -2.79
N VAL A 187 -7.74 2.60 -2.15
CA VAL A 187 -7.24 3.49 -1.10
C VAL A 187 -7.03 4.91 -1.63
N ASN A 188 -6.46 5.07 -2.83
CA ASN A 188 -6.28 6.38 -3.44
C ASN A 188 -7.62 7.11 -3.68
N ASN A 189 -8.66 6.38 -4.11
CA ASN A 189 -10.00 6.93 -4.25
C ASN A 189 -10.59 7.38 -2.90
N GLN A 190 -10.36 6.59 -1.84
CA GLN A 190 -10.76 6.98 -0.48
C GLN A 190 -10.07 8.29 -0.04
N PHE A 191 -8.78 8.45 -0.32
CA PHE A 191 -8.06 9.69 -0.02
C PHE A 191 -8.61 10.90 -0.79
N ALA A 192 -8.96 10.76 -2.07
CA ALA A 192 -9.58 11.84 -2.84
C ALA A 192 -10.92 12.29 -2.24
N HIS A 193 -11.72 11.34 -1.73
CA HIS A 193 -12.96 11.65 -1.02
C HIS A 193 -12.72 12.37 0.31
N VAL A 194 -11.70 11.95 1.07
CA VAL A 194 -11.30 12.63 2.31
C VAL A 194 -10.89 14.07 2.01
N ASN A 195 -10.05 14.30 1.00
CA ASN A 195 -9.61 15.65 0.61
C ASN A 195 -10.81 16.54 0.23
N THR A 196 -11.77 15.99 -0.52
CA THR A 196 -13.01 16.71 -0.87
C THR A 196 -13.83 17.08 0.36
N ARG A 197 -13.95 16.16 1.33
CA ARG A 197 -14.66 16.41 2.59
C ARG A 197 -13.95 17.45 3.45
N LEU A 198 -12.62 17.43 3.49
CA LEU A 198 -11.81 18.42 4.21
C LEU A 198 -11.98 19.81 3.59
N ASN A 199 -11.83 19.94 2.27
CA ASN A 199 -12.07 21.21 1.56
C ASN A 199 -13.49 21.76 1.82
N ARG A 200 -14.50 20.89 1.83
CA ARG A 200 -15.87 21.28 2.18
C ARG A 200 -15.95 21.74 3.63
N THR A 201 -15.29 21.05 4.55
CA THR A 201 -15.28 21.39 5.97
C THR A 201 -14.60 22.74 6.21
N ASP A 202 -13.48 23.02 5.54
CA ASP A 202 -12.80 24.32 5.61
C ASP A 202 -13.72 25.46 5.13
N LEU A 203 -14.43 25.25 4.02
CA LEU A 203 -15.43 26.22 3.54
C LEU A 203 -16.58 26.40 4.54
N ARG A 204 -17.08 25.32 5.14
CA ARG A 204 -18.13 25.39 6.17
C ARG A 204 -17.67 26.15 7.40
N ILE A 205 -16.45 25.90 7.88
CA ILE A 205 -15.86 26.63 9.01
C ILE A 205 -15.76 28.12 8.67
N ASN A 206 -15.28 28.47 7.48
CA ASN A 206 -15.19 29.88 7.08
C ASN A 206 -16.57 30.55 7.03
N ARG A 207 -17.58 29.85 6.50
CA ARG A 207 -18.98 30.32 6.45
C ARG A 207 -19.58 30.50 7.84
N VAL A 208 -19.36 29.54 8.74
CA VAL A 208 -19.80 29.64 10.14
C VAL A 208 -19.11 30.81 10.86
N GLY A 209 -17.81 31.02 10.63
CA GLY A 209 -17.08 32.18 11.15
C GLY A 209 -17.65 33.51 10.65
N ALA A 210 -17.97 33.62 9.35
CA ALA A 210 -18.59 34.80 8.77
C ALA A 210 -19.99 35.03 9.33
N SER A 211 -20.78 33.96 9.50
CA SER A 211 -22.10 33.96 10.13
C SER A 211 -22.05 34.47 11.57
N ALA A 212 -21.07 34.02 12.36
CA ALA A 212 -20.86 34.52 13.72
C ALA A 212 -20.52 36.02 13.72
N ALA A 213 -19.65 36.47 12.80
CA ALA A 213 -19.34 37.90 12.64
C ALA A 213 -20.57 38.73 12.24
N ALA A 214 -21.43 38.20 11.36
CA ALA A 214 -22.66 38.86 10.92
C ALA A 214 -23.69 38.97 12.05
N LEU A 215 -23.83 37.91 12.86
CA LEU A 215 -24.70 37.93 14.04
C LEU A 215 -24.17 38.91 15.10
N ALA A 216 -22.86 38.99 15.29
CA ALA A 216 -22.24 39.93 16.23
C ALA A 216 -22.37 41.40 15.80
N SER A 217 -22.54 41.68 14.50
CA SER A 217 -22.77 43.04 14.00
C SER A 217 -24.22 43.50 14.15
N LEU A 218 -25.14 42.59 14.51
CA LEU A 218 -26.52 42.95 14.85
C LEU A 218 -26.54 43.84 16.09
N LYS A 219 -26.83 45.12 15.89
CA LYS A 219 -27.04 46.05 17.00
C LYS A 219 -28.47 45.86 17.51
N PRO A 220 -28.68 45.61 18.81
CA PRO A 220 -29.99 45.85 19.40
C PRO A 220 -30.28 47.34 19.20
N ALA A 221 -31.38 47.68 18.52
CA ALA A 221 -31.79 49.07 18.48
C ALA A 221 -31.96 49.56 19.92
N GLN A 222 -31.56 50.79 20.22
CA GLN A 222 -31.91 51.43 21.49
C GLN A 222 -33.42 51.67 21.47
N LEU A 223 -34.19 50.68 21.91
CA LEU A 223 -35.63 50.77 22.06
C LEU A 223 -35.94 51.82 23.13
N GLY A 224 -36.66 52.89 22.75
CA GLY A 224 -37.11 53.94 23.64
C GLY A 224 -38.02 53.42 24.77
N GLU A 225 -38.54 54.31 25.62
CA GLU A 225 -39.44 53.91 26.71
C GLU A 225 -40.70 53.22 26.19
N ASP A 226 -41.23 53.63 25.04
CA ASP A 226 -42.46 53.10 24.44
C ASP A 226 -42.25 52.05 23.33
N ASP A 227 -41.03 51.90 22.80
CA ASP A 227 -40.76 50.95 21.71
C ASP A 227 -40.70 49.51 22.23
N LYS A 228 -41.50 48.62 21.62
CA LYS A 228 -41.59 47.20 22.01
C LYS A 228 -40.86 46.23 21.07
N PHE A 229 -40.46 46.67 19.87
CA PHE A 229 -39.94 45.78 18.82
C PHE A 229 -38.89 46.49 17.94
N SER A 230 -37.81 45.78 17.60
CA SER A 230 -36.84 46.25 16.58
C SER A 230 -36.35 45.11 15.70
N LEU A 231 -36.10 45.42 14.43
CA LEU A 231 -35.44 44.55 13.46
C LEU A 231 -34.03 45.08 13.16
N SER A 232 -33.06 44.19 13.02
CA SER A 232 -31.69 44.50 12.62
C SER A 232 -31.19 43.59 11.51
N LEU A 233 -30.29 44.14 10.69
CA LEU A 233 -29.59 43.44 9.62
C LEU A 233 -28.09 43.57 9.86
N GLY A 234 -27.37 42.48 9.68
CA GLY A 234 -25.93 42.39 9.90
C GLY A 234 -25.26 41.71 8.72
N VAL A 235 -24.04 42.13 8.43
CA VAL A 235 -23.16 41.44 7.50
C VAL A 235 -21.86 41.11 8.23
N GLY A 236 -21.21 40.04 7.81
CA GLY A 236 -19.96 39.58 8.41
C GLY A 236 -19.13 38.85 7.38
N SER A 237 -17.81 38.95 7.52
CA SER A 237 -16.86 38.20 6.70
C SER A 237 -15.88 37.46 7.60
N TYR A 238 -15.38 36.33 7.12
CA TYR A 238 -14.31 35.58 7.75
C TYR A 238 -13.51 34.85 6.68
N LYS A 239 -12.21 35.17 6.60
CA LYS A 239 -11.33 34.74 5.50
C LYS A 239 -11.99 35.04 4.14
N ASN A 240 -12.28 34.01 3.35
CA ASN A 240 -12.86 34.11 2.00
C ASN A 240 -14.39 33.88 1.97
N ALA A 241 -15.07 33.89 3.12
CA ALA A 241 -16.53 33.73 3.20
C ALA A 241 -17.21 35.00 3.71
N GLN A 242 -18.45 35.21 3.27
CA GLN A 242 -19.34 36.29 3.71
C GLN A 242 -20.67 35.70 4.17
N ALA A 243 -21.31 36.36 5.13
CA ALA A 243 -22.60 35.97 5.67
C ALA A 243 -23.48 37.18 5.92
N MET A 244 -24.78 36.94 5.90
CA MET A 244 -25.79 37.92 6.28
C MET A 244 -26.56 37.38 7.47
N ALA A 245 -26.91 38.26 8.39
CA ALA A 245 -27.71 37.97 9.56
C ALA A 245 -28.91 38.90 9.66
N MET A 246 -29.98 38.39 10.23
CA MET A 246 -31.17 39.13 10.57
C MET A 246 -31.51 38.86 12.04
N GLY A 247 -31.80 39.91 12.79
CA GLY A 247 -32.16 39.83 14.19
C GLY A 247 -33.48 40.55 14.45
N ALA A 248 -34.28 40.02 15.36
CA ALA A 248 -35.41 40.70 15.95
C ALA A 248 -35.23 40.75 17.47
N VAL A 249 -35.55 41.90 18.05
CA VAL A 249 -35.55 42.11 19.50
C VAL A 249 -36.95 42.54 19.93
N PHE A 250 -37.46 41.90 20.97
CA PHE A 250 -38.76 42.18 21.57
C PHE A 250 -38.59 42.56 23.05
N LYS A 251 -39.24 43.65 23.47
CA LYS A 251 -39.18 44.19 24.83
C LYS A 251 -40.56 44.05 25.49
N PRO A 252 -40.87 42.89 26.12
CA PRO A 252 -42.18 42.66 26.73
C PRO A 252 -42.46 43.59 27.92
N VAL A 253 -41.43 43.93 28.69
CA VAL A 253 -41.48 44.83 29.85
C VAL A 253 -40.20 45.69 29.88
N GLU A 254 -40.21 46.81 30.61
CA GLU A 254 -39.14 47.82 30.55
C GLU A 254 -37.72 47.28 30.81
N ASN A 255 -37.60 46.22 31.62
CA ASN A 255 -36.33 45.68 32.09
C ASN A 255 -35.90 44.39 31.39
N VAL A 256 -36.67 43.88 30.43
CA VAL A 256 -36.40 42.60 29.74
C VAL A 256 -36.36 42.78 28.24
N LEU A 257 -35.30 42.29 27.61
CA LEU A 257 -35.14 42.22 26.17
C LEU A 257 -34.99 40.75 25.77
N LEU A 258 -35.78 40.30 24.81
CA LEU A 258 -35.65 39.00 24.16
C LEU A 258 -35.10 39.22 22.76
N ASN A 259 -34.03 38.54 22.37
CA ASN A 259 -33.49 38.61 21.02
C ASN A 259 -33.51 37.25 20.34
N VAL A 260 -33.86 37.25 19.06
CA VAL A 260 -33.76 36.09 18.16
C VAL A 260 -33.01 36.53 16.92
N ALA A 261 -32.09 35.71 16.43
CA ALA A 261 -31.31 36.02 15.26
C ALA A 261 -31.02 34.77 14.44
N GLY A 262 -31.00 34.94 13.13
CA GLY A 262 -30.60 33.92 12.18
C GLY A 262 -29.57 34.48 11.20
N SER A 263 -28.70 33.62 10.68
CA SER A 263 -27.78 33.99 9.62
C SER A 263 -27.70 32.93 8.54
N PHE A 264 -27.28 33.35 7.35
CA PHE A 264 -27.06 32.48 6.21
C PHE A 264 -25.76 32.85 5.50
N SER A 265 -24.99 31.84 5.12
CA SER A 265 -23.74 31.95 4.38
C SER A 265 -23.60 30.78 3.41
N GLY A 266 -23.90 31.01 2.13
CA GLY A 266 -24.01 29.94 1.14
C GLY A 266 -25.04 28.89 1.55
N SER A 267 -24.59 27.65 1.78
CA SER A 267 -25.44 26.55 2.27
C SER A 267 -25.58 26.48 3.78
N GLU A 268 -24.74 27.18 4.56
CA GLU A 268 -24.79 27.12 6.02
C GLU A 268 -25.82 28.12 6.54
N LYS A 269 -26.57 27.70 7.55
CA LYS A 269 -27.54 28.52 8.27
C LYS A 269 -27.27 28.37 9.76
N THR A 270 -27.32 29.47 10.50
CA THR A 270 -27.19 29.44 11.96
C THR A 270 -28.33 30.23 12.59
N PHE A 271 -28.71 29.86 13.81
CA PHE A 271 -29.77 30.54 14.56
C PHE A 271 -29.35 30.65 16.02
N GLY A 272 -29.81 31.70 16.70
CA GLY A 272 -29.57 31.95 18.11
C GLY A 272 -30.70 32.76 18.72
N ALA A 273 -30.88 32.60 20.02
CA ALA A 273 -31.81 33.38 20.82
C ALA A 273 -31.18 33.70 22.16
N GLY A 274 -31.63 34.78 22.80
CA GLY A 274 -31.12 35.22 24.10
C GLY A 274 -32.11 36.10 24.85
N VAL A 275 -31.76 36.39 26.10
CA VAL A 275 -32.49 37.27 27.00
C VAL A 275 -31.51 38.18 27.72
N SER A 276 -31.87 39.44 27.87
CA SER A 276 -31.10 40.43 28.62
C SER A 276 -32.00 41.10 29.67
N TRP A 277 -31.48 41.24 30.89
CA TRP A 277 -32.12 41.97 31.98
C TRP A 277 -31.36 43.26 32.29
N LYS A 278 -32.08 44.38 32.46
CA LYS A 278 -31.51 45.68 32.85
C LYS A 278 -31.83 45.99 34.30
N PHE A 279 -30.81 46.34 35.09
CA PHE A 279 -30.93 46.75 36.50
C PHE A 279 -30.60 48.25 36.64
N GLY A 280 -31.49 49.04 37.25
CA GLY A 280 -31.23 50.46 37.54
C GLY A 280 -32.49 51.28 37.87
N ASN A 281 -32.35 52.31 38.72
CA ASN A 281 -33.43 53.22 39.12
C ASN A 281 -33.71 54.28 38.04
N LYS A 282 -34.97 54.43 37.60
CA LYS A 282 -35.40 55.53 36.73
C LYS A 282 -35.53 56.84 37.51
N SER A 283 -34.54 57.73 37.42
CA SER A 283 -34.81 59.16 37.62
C SER A 283 -35.37 59.70 36.31
N LYS A 284 -36.68 59.94 36.24
CA LYS A 284 -37.32 60.58 35.07
C LYS A 284 -36.63 61.94 34.83
N PRO A 285 -36.03 62.23 33.66
CA PRO A 285 -35.80 63.61 33.31
C PRO A 285 -37.15 64.25 33.01
N ILE A 286 -37.37 65.42 33.61
CA ILE A 286 -38.53 66.27 33.37
C ILE A 286 -38.66 66.49 31.86
N VAL A 287 -39.86 66.28 31.34
CA VAL A 287 -40.27 66.47 29.95
C VAL A 287 -39.70 67.79 29.40
N SER A 288 -38.78 67.70 28.43
CA SER A 288 -38.47 68.81 27.52
C SER A 288 -39.59 68.86 26.48
N THR A 289 -40.46 69.85 26.61
CA THR A 289 -41.51 70.22 25.68
C THR A 289 -40.91 70.73 24.36
N GLN A 290 -40.35 69.83 23.54
CA GLN A 290 -39.80 70.19 22.22
C GLN A 290 -40.70 69.72 21.06
N SER A 291 -41.65 68.82 21.33
CA SER A 291 -42.63 68.33 20.35
C SER A 291 -43.86 69.24 20.18
N ALA A 292 -44.06 70.24 21.05
CA ALA A 292 -45.18 71.19 20.99
C ALA A 292 -44.84 72.52 20.29
N VAL A 293 -43.56 72.81 20.02
CA VAL A 293 -43.12 74.10 19.45
C VAL A 293 -43.33 74.18 17.92
N ASN A 294 -43.59 73.05 17.27
CA ASN A 294 -43.58 72.97 15.81
C ASN A 294 -44.90 73.37 15.12
N SER A 295 -45.97 73.65 15.87
CA SER A 295 -47.26 74.07 15.28
C SER A 295 -47.44 75.59 15.21
N ALA A 296 -46.86 76.35 16.15
CA ALA A 296 -46.98 77.81 16.17
C ALA A 296 -46.00 78.48 15.19
N GLU A 297 -44.73 78.04 15.15
CA GLU A 297 -43.72 78.53 14.20
C GLU A 297 -44.13 78.24 12.75
N VAL A 298 -44.69 77.05 12.47
CA VAL A 298 -45.16 76.68 11.13
C VAL A 298 -46.38 77.51 10.69
N LEU A 299 -47.24 77.92 11.63
CA LEU A 299 -48.38 78.80 11.33
C LEU A 299 -47.92 80.22 11.00
N GLN A 300 -46.93 80.72 11.74
CA GLN A 300 -46.35 82.05 11.54
C GLN A 300 -45.60 82.14 10.19
N LEU A 301 -44.80 81.12 9.86
CA LEU A 301 -44.14 80.98 8.55
C LEU A 301 -45.14 80.91 7.38
N ARG A 302 -46.28 80.22 7.56
CA ARG A 302 -47.34 80.19 6.53
C ARG A 302 -48.01 81.56 6.35
N GLN A 303 -48.21 82.32 7.42
CA GLN A 303 -48.75 83.68 7.33
C GLN A 303 -47.77 84.62 6.61
N GLU A 304 -46.48 84.59 6.96
CA GLU A 304 -45.45 85.40 6.30
C GLU A 304 -45.31 85.09 4.81
N MET A 305 -45.30 83.80 4.42
CA MET A 305 -45.28 83.40 3.00
C MET A 305 -46.50 83.92 2.22
N SER A 306 -47.68 83.94 2.85
CA SER A 306 -48.90 84.46 2.21
C SER A 306 -48.86 85.98 2.02
N ALA A 307 -48.25 86.72 2.95
CA ALA A 307 -48.07 88.17 2.86
C ALA A 307 -47.05 88.55 1.78
N MET A 308 -45.92 87.84 1.72
CA MET A 308 -44.90 88.01 0.67
C MET A 308 -45.46 87.75 -0.73
N GLN A 309 -46.32 86.74 -0.88
CA GLN A 309 -46.96 86.46 -2.18
C GLN A 309 -47.93 87.56 -2.61
N LYS A 310 -48.61 88.23 -1.67
CA LYS A 310 -49.45 89.40 -1.97
C LYS A 310 -48.60 90.61 -2.39
N GLU A 311 -47.51 90.91 -1.70
CA GLU A 311 -46.59 91.99 -2.10
C GLU A 311 -45.98 91.75 -3.48
N LEU A 312 -45.54 90.53 -3.78
CA LEU A 312 -45.04 90.18 -5.13
C LEU A 312 -46.11 90.30 -6.22
N ALA A 313 -47.38 90.04 -5.89
CA ALA A 313 -48.49 90.22 -6.81
C ALA A 313 -48.80 91.71 -7.07
N GLU A 314 -48.70 92.57 -6.05
CA GLU A 314 -48.85 94.02 -6.21
C GLU A 314 -47.67 94.65 -6.97
N LEU A 315 -46.43 94.26 -6.66
CA LEU A 315 -45.22 94.70 -7.37
C LEU A 315 -45.25 94.30 -8.86
N LYS A 316 -45.71 93.08 -9.19
CA LYS A 316 -45.91 92.66 -10.59
C LYS A 316 -47.02 93.44 -11.30
N LYS A 317 -48.00 93.97 -10.57
CA LYS A 317 -49.09 94.79 -11.13
C LYS A 317 -48.66 96.25 -11.35
N ALA A 318 -47.73 96.77 -10.54
CA ALA A 318 -47.13 98.09 -10.70
C ALA A 318 -46.07 98.15 -11.83
N LEU A 319 -45.39 97.04 -12.14
CA LEU A 319 -44.37 96.94 -13.20
C LEU A 319 -44.92 96.74 -14.63
N ARG A 320 -46.25 96.77 -14.81
CA ARG A 320 -46.93 96.55 -16.10
C ARG A 320 -47.69 97.77 -16.65
N LYS A 321 -47.33 98.99 -16.21
CA LYS A 321 -47.76 100.25 -16.84
C LYS A 321 -46.56 101.02 -17.37
#